data_AF-A0A3D4VDU4-F1
#
_entry.id   AF-A0A3D4VDU4-F1
#
_cell.length_a   1.000
_cell.length_b   1.000
_cell.length_c   1.000
_cell.angle_alpha   90.00
_cell.angle_beta   90.00
_cell.angle_gamma   90.00
#
_symmetry.space_group_name_H-M   'P 1'
#
loop_
_entity.id
_entity.type
_entity.pdbx_description
1 polymer ?
#
loop_
_entity_poly.entity_id
_entity_poly.type
_entity_poly.pdbx_seq_one_letter_code
_entity_poly.pdbx_strand_id
1 'polypeptide(L)'
;MPCLSNRQALSPLTPSRRAVRARRGFALEMVLLVLVMFSVIVLAGLSAVTTISRTSTADYRGARVSYASEGGADDIMSQLDAAMQDGIINGEDISSIQTPEIPGYDITQTTQTTGAPISRTITSGPFAGLYSLNQPIDIRVTAKDSSGNRAMSVLSVNAQTIPLFQFGVFYEEDLEILPGQVMNFAGWVHTNGNLYMSSNSVTFQSNLTTPDSAFWNRKDANNRLNGVNINNNAGTAVKLDFDSRSLSGPAFKTRSEQKFNGRLMTSAHGVRPLKLPLPENLAPVTLVLPKAGGDDPMVQEVKMAWKADWYIQINAASLASATPTTLCSTLMAQTRAGGLTLPSAAMCRKIFKPKPNAFYDGREDLRVDLIDVYVDSLRIWSDSAPSTRAPRIIYFEINNTNTNVGNDYVAVRLRGGAQLPKSRVASDTGGLTMVTDRPMYVLGDYNTQVWRPAAIMGDAVTFLSNPPAGNPGMLPGSPIADGSKCKTGTGGATSGWCDTLQYDFRKRQSSGSTVNAALLAGHSATTCDYARAGCGSPNYGGGLENFPRFLETWGASVFRYTGSLVSLFQSRYSTGLWNNTGGGGSYYDAPTRQWSFDVNFRFPERLPPGTPSVGTVLQTAFRPLY
;
A
#
# COMPACT_ATOMS: atom_id res chain seq x y z
N MET A 1 -60.75 99.76 8.58
CA MET A 1 -59.45 100.39 8.24
C MET A 1 -59.01 99.88 6.88
N PRO A 2 -58.55 100.74 5.98
CA PRO A 2 -59.50 101.40 5.08
C PRO A 2 -59.11 101.34 3.59
N CYS A 3 -60.02 101.91 2.77
CA CYS A 3 -59.71 102.71 1.58
C CYS A 3 -59.44 101.98 0.26
N LEU A 4 -60.35 102.15 -0.72
CA LEU A 4 -60.29 103.16 -1.82
C LEU A 4 -59.61 102.52 -3.05
N SER A 5 -59.94 102.78 -4.31
CA SER A 5 -60.72 103.85 -4.92
C SER A 5 -60.91 103.55 -6.42
N ASN A 6 -62.04 104.03 -6.96
CA ASN A 6 -62.29 104.56 -8.32
C ASN A 6 -61.84 103.78 -9.56
N ARG A 7 -62.81 103.36 -10.39
CA ARG A 7 -63.44 104.13 -11.49
C ARG A 7 -62.45 104.50 -12.60
N GLN A 8 -62.68 103.95 -13.79
CA GLN A 8 -62.79 104.76 -15.01
C GLN A 8 -63.61 104.03 -16.08
N ALA A 9 -64.46 104.81 -16.73
CA ALA A 9 -65.41 104.43 -17.76
C ALA A 9 -64.75 104.31 -19.13
N LEU A 10 -65.37 103.57 -20.06
CA LEU A 10 -65.48 103.87 -21.50
C LEU A 10 -66.32 102.79 -22.20
N SER A 11 -67.40 103.19 -22.85
CA SER A 11 -68.20 102.40 -23.82
C SER A 11 -67.66 102.66 -25.25
N PRO A 12 -68.15 102.01 -26.32
CA PRO A 12 -68.52 100.61 -26.61
C PRO A 12 -67.76 100.09 -27.88
N LEU A 13 -67.96 98.84 -28.32
CA LEU A 13 -67.94 98.38 -29.75
C LEU A 13 -68.14 96.84 -29.84
N THR A 14 -69.29 96.42 -30.40
CA THR A 14 -69.65 95.06 -30.89
C THR A 14 -68.95 94.73 -32.24
N PRO A 15 -69.05 93.51 -32.85
CA PRO A 15 -69.38 92.15 -32.37
C PRO A 15 -68.44 91.04 -32.95
N SER A 16 -68.57 89.77 -32.53
CA SER A 16 -68.21 88.61 -33.38
C SER A 16 -68.78 87.30 -32.81
N ARG A 17 -69.80 86.74 -33.48
CA ARG A 17 -70.35 85.42 -33.20
C ARG A 17 -69.35 84.34 -33.67
N ARG A 18 -68.96 83.43 -32.77
CA ARG A 18 -68.45 82.10 -33.14
C ARG A 18 -69.28 81.02 -32.46
N ALA A 19 -70.04 80.29 -33.26
CA ALA A 19 -70.82 79.14 -32.83
C ALA A 19 -69.88 77.97 -32.51
N VAL A 20 -69.99 77.39 -31.31
CA VAL A 20 -69.35 76.12 -30.96
C VAL A 20 -70.44 75.06 -30.83
N ARG A 21 -70.44 74.13 -31.79
CA ARG A 21 -71.27 72.92 -31.79
C ARG A 21 -70.81 72.01 -30.65
N ALA A 22 -71.71 71.68 -29.72
CA ALA A 22 -71.46 70.66 -28.71
C ALA A 22 -71.42 69.27 -29.37
N ARG A 23 -70.26 68.59 -29.35
CA ARG A 23 -70.15 67.16 -29.65
C ARG A 23 -70.30 66.38 -28.34
N ARG A 24 -71.46 65.76 -28.13
CA ARG A 24 -71.66 64.69 -27.14
C ARG A 24 -71.25 63.37 -27.80
N GLY A 25 -70.19 62.72 -27.31
CA GLY A 25 -69.73 61.41 -27.81
C GLY A 25 -68.29 61.01 -27.41
N PHE A 26 -67.36 61.97 -27.31
CA PHE A 26 -65.93 61.67 -27.17
C PHE A 26 -65.50 61.22 -25.76
N ALA A 27 -66.23 61.63 -24.72
CA ALA A 27 -65.90 61.28 -23.33
C ALA A 27 -66.18 59.80 -23.01
N LEU A 28 -67.23 59.21 -23.59
CA LEU A 28 -67.57 57.80 -23.38
C LEU A 28 -66.54 56.87 -24.03
N GLU A 29 -66.08 57.20 -25.25
CA GLU A 29 -65.06 56.44 -25.97
C GLU A 29 -63.69 56.47 -25.27
N MET A 30 -63.27 57.63 -24.74
CA MET A 30 -62.02 57.75 -23.98
C MET A 30 -62.07 56.99 -22.65
N VAL A 31 -63.21 57.02 -21.94
CA VAL A 31 -63.41 56.26 -20.70
C VAL A 31 -63.45 54.76 -20.97
N LEU A 32 -64.08 54.32 -22.07
CA LEU A 32 -64.06 52.92 -22.52
C LEU A 32 -62.64 52.46 -22.89
N LEU A 33 -61.87 53.29 -23.61
CA LEU A 33 -60.47 52.99 -23.94
C LEU A 33 -59.60 52.85 -22.70
N VAL A 34 -59.74 53.75 -21.73
CA VAL A 34 -59.01 53.69 -20.45
C VAL A 34 -59.42 52.47 -19.63
N LEU A 35 -60.71 52.12 -19.58
CA LEU A 35 -61.19 50.91 -18.91
C LEU A 35 -60.66 49.63 -19.57
N VAL A 36 -60.65 49.57 -20.91
CA VAL A 36 -60.04 48.45 -21.65
C VAL A 36 -58.54 48.36 -21.37
N MET A 37 -57.83 49.49 -21.36
CA MET A 37 -56.41 49.52 -21.01
C MET A 37 -56.14 49.04 -19.58
N PHE A 38 -56.93 49.50 -18.61
CA PHE A 38 -56.85 49.03 -17.22
C PHE A 38 -57.15 47.54 -17.11
N SER A 39 -58.15 47.06 -17.85
CA SER A 39 -58.52 45.64 -17.89
C SER A 39 -57.37 44.79 -18.43
N VAL A 40 -56.71 45.24 -19.51
CA VAL A 40 -55.54 44.56 -20.11
C VAL A 40 -54.36 44.55 -19.14
N ILE A 41 -54.08 45.65 -18.44
CA ILE A 41 -52.99 45.72 -17.45
C ILE A 41 -53.27 44.80 -16.26
N VAL A 42 -54.50 44.76 -15.75
CA VAL A 42 -54.89 43.87 -14.65
C VAL A 42 -54.82 42.40 -15.09
N LEU A 43 -55.28 42.07 -16.31
CA LEU A 43 -55.18 40.71 -16.85
C LEU A 43 -53.71 40.30 -17.04
N ALA A 44 -52.88 41.19 -17.56
CA ALA A 44 -51.44 40.96 -17.73
C ALA A 44 -50.74 40.81 -16.37
N GLY A 45 -51.10 41.61 -15.37
CA GLY A 45 -50.59 41.52 -13.99
C GLY A 45 -50.98 40.20 -13.31
N LEU A 46 -52.22 39.76 -13.41
CA LEU A 46 -52.69 38.47 -12.89
C LEU A 46 -52.03 37.28 -13.60
N SER A 47 -51.85 37.38 -14.93
CA SER A 47 -51.12 36.38 -15.72
C SER A 47 -49.65 36.30 -15.31
N ALA A 48 -48.99 37.44 -15.09
CA ALA A 48 -47.61 37.50 -14.61
C ALA A 48 -47.48 36.90 -13.19
N VAL A 49 -48.37 37.24 -12.26
CA VAL A 49 -48.36 36.71 -10.88
C VAL A 49 -48.60 35.20 -10.86
N THR A 50 -49.54 34.69 -11.65
CA THR A 50 -49.80 33.25 -11.73
C THR A 50 -48.65 32.49 -12.39
N THR A 51 -48.00 33.09 -13.39
CA THR A 51 -46.79 32.53 -14.01
C THR A 51 -45.64 32.49 -13.00
N ILE A 52 -45.37 33.59 -12.28
CA ILE A 52 -44.33 33.67 -11.24
C ILE A 52 -44.59 32.68 -10.11
N SER A 53 -45.85 32.54 -9.69
CA SER A 53 -46.23 31.59 -8.64
C SER A 53 -46.01 30.15 -9.09
N ARG A 54 -46.34 29.82 -10.35
CA ARG A 54 -46.13 28.49 -10.93
C ARG A 54 -44.65 28.18 -11.10
N THR A 55 -43.85 29.11 -11.63
CA THR A 55 -42.40 28.93 -11.79
C THR A 55 -41.74 28.81 -10.42
N SER A 56 -42.06 29.68 -9.46
CA SER A 56 -41.53 29.59 -8.09
C SER A 56 -41.89 28.28 -7.40
N THR A 57 -43.11 27.76 -7.60
CA THR A 57 -43.51 26.47 -7.04
C THR A 57 -42.80 25.30 -7.73
N ALA A 58 -42.59 25.38 -9.05
CA ALA A 58 -41.82 24.39 -9.79
C ALA A 58 -40.34 24.38 -9.37
N ASP A 59 -39.73 25.56 -9.24
CA ASP A 59 -38.35 25.75 -8.78
C ASP A 59 -38.17 25.24 -7.35
N TYR A 60 -39.10 25.56 -6.45
CA TYR A 60 -39.09 25.07 -5.07
C TYR A 60 -39.20 23.55 -4.99
N ARG A 61 -40.09 22.95 -5.79
CA ARG A 61 -40.23 21.48 -5.85
C ARG A 61 -38.98 20.83 -6.45
N GLY A 62 -38.44 21.38 -7.53
CA GLY A 62 -37.21 20.92 -8.16
C GLY A 62 -36.02 20.94 -7.20
N ALA A 63 -35.82 22.06 -6.50
CA ALA A 63 -34.75 22.21 -5.51
C ALA A 63 -34.88 21.18 -4.39
N ARG A 64 -36.10 20.96 -3.87
CA ARG A 64 -36.35 19.98 -2.82
C ARG A 64 -36.03 18.55 -3.23
N VAL A 65 -36.36 18.15 -4.46
CA VAL A 65 -36.04 16.79 -4.93
C VAL A 65 -34.54 16.66 -5.21
N SER A 66 -33.88 17.73 -5.67
CA SER A 66 -32.41 17.76 -5.86
C SER A 66 -31.65 17.60 -4.54
N TYR A 67 -32.07 18.29 -3.48
CA TYR A 67 -31.46 18.12 -2.16
C TYR A 67 -31.68 16.71 -1.59
N ALA A 68 -32.81 16.08 -1.90
CA ALA A 68 -33.05 14.69 -1.53
C ALA A 68 -32.11 13.73 -2.29
N SER A 69 -31.89 13.93 -3.60
CA SER A 69 -30.94 13.09 -4.35
C SER A 69 -29.47 13.31 -3.91
N GLU A 70 -29.10 14.54 -3.54
CA GLU A 70 -27.81 14.87 -2.93
C GLU A 70 -27.62 14.18 -1.58
N GLY A 71 -28.58 14.31 -0.66
CA GLY A 71 -28.51 13.64 0.65
C GLY A 71 -28.45 12.13 0.54
N GLY A 72 -29.13 11.53 -0.44
CA GLY A 72 -29.02 10.10 -0.72
C GLY A 72 -27.65 9.71 -1.29
N ALA A 73 -27.05 10.54 -2.13
CA ALA A 73 -25.71 10.30 -2.65
C ALA A 73 -24.64 10.37 -1.54
N ASP A 74 -24.78 11.31 -0.59
CA ASP A 74 -23.89 11.44 0.55
C ASP A 74 -23.98 10.24 1.51
N ASP A 75 -25.19 9.73 1.76
CA ASP A 75 -25.38 8.50 2.56
C ASP A 75 -24.72 7.28 1.90
N ILE A 76 -24.91 7.10 0.59
CA ILE A 76 -24.24 6.03 -0.16
C ILE A 76 -22.72 6.20 -0.13
N MET A 77 -22.20 7.43 -0.23
CA MET A 77 -20.76 7.69 -0.11
C MET A 77 -20.23 7.30 1.28
N SER A 78 -21.00 7.52 2.34
CA SER A 78 -20.66 7.08 3.69
C SER A 78 -20.63 5.55 3.80
N GLN A 79 -21.61 4.86 3.20
CA GLN A 79 -21.61 3.39 3.13
C GLN A 79 -20.39 2.87 2.33
N LEU A 80 -20.02 3.57 1.27
CA LEU A 80 -18.87 3.23 0.44
C LEU A 80 -17.54 3.46 1.17
N ASP A 81 -17.38 4.55 1.92
CA ASP A 81 -16.19 4.81 2.76
C ASP A 81 -16.07 3.77 3.89
N ALA A 82 -17.21 3.30 4.43
CA ALA A 82 -17.24 2.21 5.40
C ALA A 82 -16.84 0.85 4.78
N ALA A 83 -17.39 0.51 3.61
CA ALA A 83 -17.02 -0.70 2.88
C ALA A 83 -15.52 -0.73 2.54
N MET A 84 -14.95 0.44 2.22
CA MET A 84 -13.54 0.64 1.90
C MET A 84 -12.57 0.51 3.07
N GLN A 85 -13.05 0.30 4.30
CA GLN A 85 -12.16 0.09 5.44
C GLN A 85 -11.26 -1.13 5.29
N ASP A 86 -11.62 -2.06 4.42
CA ASP A 86 -10.83 -3.23 4.06
C ASP A 86 -9.79 -2.94 2.96
N GLY A 87 -9.80 -1.76 2.33
CA GLY A 87 -8.85 -1.37 1.29
C GLY A 87 -9.26 -1.71 -0.15
N ILE A 88 -10.49 -2.17 -0.42
CA ILE A 88 -11.03 -2.28 -1.79
C ILE A 88 -12.53 -1.96 -1.83
N ILE A 89 -13.09 -1.92 -3.05
CA ILE A 89 -14.53 -2.06 -3.26
C ILE A 89 -14.70 -3.19 -4.25
N ASN A 90 -15.33 -4.27 -3.82
CA ASN A 90 -15.65 -5.41 -4.67
C ASN A 90 -17.12 -5.35 -5.14
N GLY A 91 -17.52 -6.32 -5.97
CA GLY A 91 -18.88 -6.38 -6.49
C GLY A 91 -19.93 -6.72 -5.42
N GLU A 92 -19.55 -7.43 -4.37
CA GLU A 92 -20.42 -7.76 -3.24
C GLU A 92 -20.68 -6.52 -2.38
N ASP A 93 -19.65 -5.72 -2.09
CA ASP A 93 -19.76 -4.45 -1.38
C ASP A 93 -20.74 -3.53 -2.10
N ILE A 94 -20.56 -3.39 -3.42
CA ILE A 94 -21.46 -2.61 -4.28
C ILE A 94 -22.90 -3.14 -4.22
N SER A 95 -23.06 -4.46 -4.19
CA SER A 95 -24.40 -5.08 -4.11
C SER A 95 -25.05 -4.96 -2.72
N SER A 96 -24.23 -4.76 -1.68
CA SER A 96 -24.68 -4.64 -0.29
C SER A 96 -25.10 -3.23 0.10
N ILE A 97 -24.76 -2.22 -0.73
CA ILE A 97 -25.12 -0.82 -0.51
C ILE A 97 -26.64 -0.70 -0.38
N GLN A 98 -27.09 -0.25 0.77
CA GLN A 98 -28.50 -0.04 1.05
C GLN A 98 -28.98 1.25 0.40
N THR A 99 -30.18 1.21 -0.16
CA THR A 99 -30.84 2.41 -0.68
C THR A 99 -31.17 3.34 0.50
N PRO A 100 -30.74 4.61 0.46
CA PRO A 100 -31.02 5.57 1.53
C PRO A 100 -32.51 5.83 1.72
N GLU A 101 -32.95 5.95 2.98
CA GLU A 101 -34.32 6.33 3.32
C GLU A 101 -34.40 7.84 3.62
N ILE A 102 -35.12 8.59 2.80
CA ILE A 102 -35.36 10.02 3.01
C ILE A 102 -36.87 10.25 3.16
N PRO A 103 -37.37 10.70 4.33
CA PRO A 103 -38.80 10.88 4.56
C PRO A 103 -39.48 11.75 3.50
N GLY A 104 -40.54 11.22 2.88
CA GLY A 104 -41.32 11.92 1.87
C GLY A 104 -40.79 11.79 0.42
N TYR A 105 -39.74 11.01 0.20
CA TYR A 105 -39.17 10.73 -1.11
C TYR A 105 -39.01 9.22 -1.34
N ASP A 106 -39.26 8.80 -2.57
CA ASP A 106 -38.92 7.48 -3.10
C ASP A 106 -37.54 7.57 -3.75
N ILE A 107 -36.56 6.87 -3.18
CA ILE A 107 -35.17 6.88 -3.64
C ILE A 107 -34.88 5.58 -4.39
N THR A 108 -34.28 5.69 -5.56
CA THR A 108 -33.71 4.55 -6.29
C THR A 108 -32.23 4.82 -6.55
N GLN A 109 -31.38 3.82 -6.36
CA GLN A 109 -29.95 3.94 -6.63
C GLN A 109 -29.44 2.82 -7.53
N THR A 110 -28.39 3.13 -8.29
CA THR A 110 -27.59 2.13 -9.01
C THR A 110 -26.13 2.48 -8.87
N THR A 111 -25.31 1.52 -8.47
CA THR A 111 -23.87 1.67 -8.36
C THR A 111 -23.21 0.68 -9.32
N GLN A 112 -22.28 1.18 -10.14
CA GLN A 112 -21.59 0.35 -11.13
C GLN A 112 -20.14 0.79 -11.30
N THR A 113 -19.24 -0.19 -11.40
CA THR A 113 -17.86 0.05 -11.87
C THR A 113 -17.88 0.42 -13.35
N THR A 114 -17.19 1.50 -13.74
CA THR A 114 -17.13 1.94 -15.14
C THR A 114 -15.73 1.77 -15.71
N GLY A 115 -15.62 0.93 -16.75
CA GLY A 115 -14.35 0.66 -17.43
C GLY A 115 -13.37 -0.22 -16.63
N ALA A 116 -12.21 -0.47 -17.23
CA ALA A 116 -11.10 -1.17 -16.57
C ALA A 116 -10.30 -0.24 -15.65
N PRO A 117 -9.60 -0.76 -14.63
CA PRO A 117 -8.72 0.04 -13.79
C PRO A 117 -7.66 0.80 -14.61
N ILE A 118 -7.44 2.07 -14.29
CA ILE A 118 -6.48 2.93 -15.00
C ILE A 118 -5.39 3.37 -14.01
N SER A 119 -4.13 3.21 -14.41
CA SER A 119 -2.99 3.74 -13.66
C SER A 119 -2.93 5.27 -13.76
N ARG A 120 -2.87 5.97 -12.62
CA ARG A 120 -2.76 7.43 -12.53
C ARG A 120 -1.84 7.84 -11.38
N THR A 121 -1.20 9.00 -11.49
CA THR A 121 -0.48 9.59 -10.36
C THR A 121 -1.48 10.25 -9.40
N ILE A 122 -1.30 10.04 -8.11
CA ILE A 122 -2.05 10.72 -7.06
C ILE A 122 -1.62 12.19 -7.03
N THR A 123 -2.58 13.11 -7.14
CA THR A 123 -2.30 14.55 -7.27
C THR A 123 -2.47 15.34 -5.98
N SER A 124 -3.12 14.78 -4.96
CA SER A 124 -3.41 15.48 -3.71
C SER A 124 -3.43 14.53 -2.51
N GLY A 125 -3.38 15.11 -1.31
CA GLY A 125 -3.35 14.36 -0.05
C GLY A 125 -1.97 13.81 0.31
N PRO A 126 -1.88 13.06 1.42
CA PRO A 126 -0.59 12.62 1.97
C PRO A 126 0.21 11.73 1.02
N PHE A 127 -0.46 10.99 0.14
CA PHE A 127 0.16 10.05 -0.81
C PHE A 127 0.40 10.64 -2.21
N ALA A 128 0.29 11.97 -2.36
CA ALA A 128 0.54 12.64 -3.63
C ALA A 128 1.93 12.31 -4.19
N GLY A 129 1.99 11.98 -5.49
CA GLY A 129 3.21 11.60 -6.21
C GLY A 129 3.41 10.10 -6.40
N LEU A 130 2.68 9.23 -5.69
CA LEU A 130 2.67 7.79 -5.99
C LEU A 130 1.75 7.48 -7.18
N TYR A 131 1.97 6.35 -7.83
CA TYR A 131 1.03 5.80 -8.81
C TYR A 131 -0.01 4.94 -8.11
N SER A 132 -1.25 5.05 -8.55
CA SER A 132 -2.36 4.21 -8.11
C SER A 132 -3.12 3.63 -9.29
N LEU A 133 -3.69 2.46 -9.10
CA LEU A 133 -4.71 1.90 -9.98
C LEU A 133 -6.06 2.40 -9.49
N ASN A 134 -6.74 3.15 -10.35
CA ASN A 134 -8.04 3.75 -10.05
C ASN A 134 -9.12 2.96 -10.78
N GLN A 135 -10.03 2.34 -10.04
CA GLN A 135 -11.27 1.80 -10.58
C GLN A 135 -12.35 2.87 -10.46
N PRO A 136 -12.86 3.41 -11.60
CA PRO A 136 -13.96 4.35 -11.56
C PRO A 136 -15.25 3.63 -11.17
N ILE A 137 -16.05 4.28 -10.33
CA ILE A 137 -17.36 3.83 -9.87
C ILE A 137 -18.32 5.00 -10.06
N ASP A 138 -19.41 4.76 -10.79
CA ASP A 138 -20.51 5.71 -10.92
C ASP A 138 -21.68 5.25 -10.04
N ILE A 139 -22.12 6.15 -9.17
CA ILE A 139 -23.28 6.01 -8.30
C ILE A 139 -24.33 6.95 -8.84
N ARG A 140 -25.49 6.41 -9.20
CA ARG A 140 -26.64 7.18 -9.67
C ARG A 140 -27.73 7.11 -8.61
N VAL A 141 -28.17 8.26 -8.13
CA VAL A 141 -29.26 8.38 -7.16
C VAL A 141 -30.38 9.17 -7.80
N THR A 142 -31.58 8.62 -7.82
CA THR A 142 -32.79 9.31 -8.27
C THR A 142 -33.74 9.46 -7.09
N ALA A 143 -34.12 10.69 -6.79
CA ALA A 143 -35.16 10.98 -5.81
C ALA A 143 -36.46 11.33 -6.53
N LYS A 144 -37.59 10.88 -5.98
CA LYS A 144 -38.92 11.18 -6.49
C LYS A 144 -39.86 11.55 -5.34
N ASP A 145 -40.62 12.64 -5.47
CA ASP A 145 -41.63 12.99 -4.48
C ASP A 145 -43.01 12.37 -4.78
N SER A 146 -43.95 12.48 -3.84
CA SER A 146 -45.32 11.98 -4.00
C SER A 146 -46.10 12.63 -5.15
N SER A 147 -45.65 13.80 -5.61
CA SER A 147 -46.24 14.56 -6.73
C SER A 147 -45.64 14.16 -8.08
N GLY A 148 -44.65 13.25 -8.10
CA GLY A 148 -43.99 12.76 -9.31
C GLY A 148 -42.82 13.61 -9.80
N ASN A 149 -42.41 14.66 -9.07
CA ASN A 149 -41.21 15.43 -9.39
C ASN A 149 -39.98 14.56 -9.15
N ARG A 150 -38.97 14.63 -10.02
CA ARG A 150 -37.78 13.79 -9.99
C ARG A 150 -36.52 14.64 -10.12
N ALA A 151 -35.45 14.23 -9.45
CA ALA A 151 -34.11 14.74 -9.65
C ALA A 151 -33.11 13.58 -9.59
N MET A 152 -32.04 13.68 -10.37
CA MET A 152 -31.01 12.66 -10.45
C MET A 152 -29.65 13.27 -10.16
N SER A 153 -28.90 12.62 -9.27
CA SER A 153 -27.51 12.96 -8.96
C SER A 153 -26.60 11.82 -9.38
N VAL A 154 -25.46 12.13 -10.00
CA VAL A 154 -24.41 11.15 -10.29
C VAL A 154 -23.16 11.52 -9.53
N LEU A 155 -22.71 10.60 -8.69
CA LEU A 155 -21.46 10.69 -7.95
C LEU A 155 -20.44 9.75 -8.58
N SER A 156 -19.29 10.29 -9.00
CA SER A 156 -18.18 9.49 -9.53
C SER A 156 -17.07 9.39 -8.50
N VAL A 157 -16.81 8.17 -8.06
CA VAL A 157 -15.79 7.81 -7.06
C VAL A 157 -14.69 7.00 -7.74
N ASN A 158 -13.46 7.09 -7.24
CA ASN A 158 -12.39 6.21 -7.68
C ASN A 158 -11.91 5.36 -6.51
N ALA A 159 -12.10 4.04 -6.60
CA ALA A 159 -11.43 3.11 -5.71
C ALA A 159 -9.95 3.09 -6.07
N GLN A 160 -9.11 3.61 -5.17
CA GLN A 160 -7.69 3.82 -5.43
C GLN A 160 -6.89 2.73 -4.75
N THR A 161 -6.05 2.01 -5.49
CA THR A 161 -5.11 1.02 -4.92
C THR A 161 -3.66 1.40 -5.26
N ILE A 162 -2.78 1.37 -4.27
CA ILE A 162 -1.38 1.75 -4.35
C ILE A 162 -0.53 0.48 -4.23
N PRO A 163 0.27 0.12 -5.25
CA PRO A 163 1.24 -0.96 -5.14
C PRO A 163 2.25 -0.73 -4.00
N LEU A 164 2.39 -1.72 -3.11
CA LEU A 164 3.21 -1.63 -1.90
C LEU A 164 4.69 -1.40 -2.18
N PHE A 165 5.23 -1.98 -3.25
CA PHE A 165 6.66 -1.86 -3.53
C PHE A 165 7.09 -0.48 -4.06
N GLN A 166 6.14 0.44 -4.25
CA GLN A 166 6.47 1.86 -4.44
C GLN A 166 6.98 2.53 -3.16
N PHE A 167 6.64 1.99 -1.99
CA PHE A 167 7.21 2.43 -0.73
C PHE A 167 8.63 1.86 -0.60
N GLY A 168 9.57 2.67 -0.12
CA GLY A 168 10.88 2.16 0.27
C GLY A 168 10.80 1.32 1.54
N VAL A 169 9.96 1.75 2.48
CA VAL A 169 9.64 1.00 3.70
C VAL A 169 8.13 1.09 3.94
N PHE A 170 7.49 -0.05 4.17
CA PHE A 170 6.07 -0.12 4.56
C PHE A 170 5.92 -1.09 5.74
N TYR A 171 5.26 -0.66 6.81
CA TYR A 171 4.95 -1.51 7.97
C TYR A 171 3.46 -1.47 8.27
N GLU A 172 2.84 -2.64 8.49
CA GLU A 172 1.47 -2.72 8.99
C GLU A 172 1.38 -2.33 10.47
N GLU A 173 2.40 -2.68 11.26
CA GLU A 173 2.49 -2.34 12.68
C GLU A 173 3.44 -1.16 12.91
N ASP A 174 3.75 -0.86 14.18
CA ASP A 174 4.74 0.16 14.54
C ASP A 174 6.09 -0.07 13.83
N LEU A 175 6.69 1.01 13.34
CA LEU A 175 7.98 1.00 12.67
C LEU A 175 9.05 1.67 13.54
N GLU A 176 10.13 0.96 13.82
CA GLU A 176 11.31 1.49 14.52
C GLU A 176 12.49 1.59 13.55
N ILE A 177 13.12 2.76 13.47
CA ILE A 177 14.29 3.00 12.62
C ILE A 177 15.44 3.51 13.47
N LEU A 178 16.38 2.61 13.78
CA LEU A 178 17.46 2.86 14.74
C LEU A 178 18.84 2.50 14.17
N PRO A 179 19.22 2.98 12.97
CA PRO A 179 20.48 2.59 12.35
C PRO A 179 21.64 3.09 13.22
N GLY A 180 22.55 2.16 13.56
CA GLY A 180 23.78 2.47 14.29
C GLY A 180 24.86 3.14 13.44
N GLN A 181 24.75 3.09 12.10
CA GLN A 181 25.68 3.67 11.14
C GLN A 181 24.96 4.71 10.27
N VAL A 182 25.72 5.48 9.46
CA VAL A 182 25.15 6.47 8.55
C VAL A 182 24.19 5.82 7.57
N MET A 183 22.95 6.31 7.48
CA MET A 183 21.93 5.83 6.55
C MET A 183 21.29 7.01 5.83
N ASN A 184 21.43 7.05 4.50
CA ASN A 184 20.75 8.01 3.64
C ASN A 184 19.71 7.25 2.81
N PHE A 185 18.42 7.55 3.00
CA PHE A 185 17.34 6.76 2.41
C PHE A 185 16.44 7.60 1.50
N ALA A 186 16.34 7.20 0.23
CA ALA A 186 15.65 7.91 -0.84
C ALA A 186 14.31 7.28 -1.28
N GLY A 187 13.70 6.49 -0.39
CA GLY A 187 12.38 5.89 -0.58
C GLY A 187 11.35 6.45 0.38
N TRP A 188 10.07 6.37 0.01
CA TRP A 188 8.96 6.74 0.89
C TRP A 188 8.88 5.75 2.06
N VAL A 189 8.78 6.26 3.29
CA VAL A 189 8.63 5.45 4.51
C VAL A 189 7.20 5.58 5.03
N HIS A 190 6.49 4.47 5.17
CA HIS A 190 5.14 4.43 5.72
C HIS A 190 5.02 3.36 6.79
N THR A 191 4.20 3.64 7.81
CA THR A 191 3.71 2.65 8.77
C THR A 191 2.24 2.92 9.04
N ASN A 192 1.44 1.87 9.16
CA ASN A 192 0.05 1.94 9.59
C ASN A 192 -0.08 2.09 11.13
N GLY A 193 1.01 1.87 11.87
CA GLY A 193 1.11 2.14 13.31
C GLY A 193 1.98 3.37 13.60
N ASN A 194 2.61 3.40 14.76
CA ASN A 194 3.48 4.50 15.20
C ASN A 194 4.87 4.42 14.59
N LEU A 195 5.45 5.58 14.27
CA LEU A 195 6.79 5.71 13.74
C LEU A 195 7.77 6.13 14.86
N TYR A 196 8.76 5.30 15.17
CA TYR A 196 9.82 5.60 16.14
C TYR A 196 11.16 5.79 15.43
N MET A 197 11.85 6.88 15.74
CA MET A 197 13.14 7.22 15.14
C MET A 197 14.11 7.70 16.22
N SER A 198 15.29 7.09 16.28
CA SER A 198 16.39 7.53 17.12
C SER A 198 17.72 7.05 16.55
N SER A 199 18.51 7.97 15.99
CA SER A 199 19.83 7.66 15.43
C SER A 199 20.76 8.87 15.53
N ASN A 200 22.07 8.62 15.45
CA ASN A 200 23.11 9.65 15.34
C ASN A 200 23.33 10.15 13.91
N SER A 201 22.83 9.44 12.89
CA SER A 201 23.22 9.71 11.50
C SER A 201 22.26 9.13 10.46
N VAL A 202 20.96 9.41 10.56
CA VAL A 202 19.98 9.03 9.52
C VAL A 202 19.47 10.27 8.78
N THR A 203 19.38 10.18 7.46
CA THR A 203 18.78 11.23 6.61
C THR A 203 17.72 10.62 5.69
N PHE A 204 16.48 11.05 5.87
CA PHE A 204 15.37 10.69 5.01
C PHE A 204 15.20 11.75 3.91
N GLN A 205 15.26 11.31 2.66
CA GLN A 205 15.20 12.20 1.51
C GLN A 205 13.80 12.32 0.90
N SER A 206 12.87 11.45 1.32
CA SER A 206 11.48 11.38 0.84
C SER A 206 10.50 11.47 2.02
N ASN A 207 9.22 11.21 1.75
CA ASN A 207 8.14 11.37 2.70
C ASN A 207 8.16 10.27 3.77
N LEU A 208 7.77 10.64 4.98
CA LEU A 208 7.47 9.77 6.12
C LEU A 208 6.01 9.96 6.50
N THR A 209 5.22 8.90 6.45
CA THR A 209 3.77 8.97 6.70
C THR A 209 3.36 7.93 7.74
N THR A 210 2.54 8.32 8.71
CA THR A 210 1.86 7.43 9.65
C THR A 210 0.45 7.96 9.93
N PRO A 211 -0.59 7.11 10.02
CA PRO A 211 -1.91 7.53 10.46
C PRO A 211 -1.98 7.77 11.97
N ASP A 212 -0.93 7.43 12.73
CA ASP A 212 -0.84 7.60 14.17
C ASP A 212 0.20 8.69 14.51
N SER A 213 1.15 8.36 15.39
CA SER A 213 2.12 9.28 15.96
C SER A 213 3.54 8.98 15.50
N ALA A 214 4.33 10.05 15.39
CA ALA A 214 5.77 9.96 15.15
C ALA A 214 6.51 10.35 16.43
N PHE A 215 7.43 9.51 16.87
CA PHE A 215 8.22 9.65 18.09
C PHE A 215 9.70 9.79 17.76
N TRP A 216 10.30 10.86 18.28
CA TRP A 216 11.74 11.05 18.23
C TRP A 216 12.37 10.44 19.49
N ASN A 217 12.20 9.13 19.63
CA ASN A 217 12.77 8.31 20.69
C ASN A 217 12.72 6.84 20.25
N ARG A 218 13.38 5.95 21.00
CA ARG A 218 13.18 4.51 20.81
C ARG A 218 11.84 4.08 21.43
N LYS A 219 11.30 2.96 20.95
CA LYS A 219 10.10 2.34 21.54
C LYS A 219 10.46 1.54 22.79
N ASP A 220 11.64 0.92 22.82
CA ASP A 220 12.04 -0.02 23.88
C ASP A 220 12.60 0.64 25.14
N ALA A 221 13.13 1.86 25.04
CA ALA A 221 13.72 2.59 26.16
C ALA A 221 13.76 4.09 25.90
N ASN A 222 13.91 4.89 26.97
CA ASN A 222 14.14 6.33 26.85
C ASN A 222 15.58 6.64 26.41
N ASN A 223 15.85 6.55 25.12
CA ASN A 223 17.16 6.84 24.55
C ASN A 223 17.03 7.54 23.19
N ARG A 224 16.91 8.87 23.27
CA ARG A 224 16.81 9.76 22.11
C ARG A 224 18.18 10.22 21.65
N LEU A 225 18.46 10.01 20.37
CA LEU A 225 19.69 10.47 19.69
C LEU A 225 19.40 11.65 18.73
N ASN A 226 20.35 12.56 18.61
CA ASN A 226 20.16 13.88 17.96
C ASN A 226 20.64 13.97 16.49
N GLY A 227 20.50 12.88 15.74
CA GLY A 227 20.99 12.76 14.36
C GLY A 227 19.97 12.26 13.34
N VAL A 228 18.68 12.47 13.60
CA VAL A 228 17.62 12.24 12.63
C VAL A 228 17.41 13.49 11.79
N ASN A 229 17.61 13.37 10.48
CA ASN A 229 17.41 14.45 9.52
C ASN A 229 16.35 14.07 8.48
N ILE A 230 15.56 15.06 8.06
CA ILE A 230 14.54 14.93 7.01
C ILE A 230 14.80 16.06 6.02
N ASN A 231 14.89 15.73 4.73
CA ASN A 231 15.11 16.74 3.71
C ASN A 231 13.88 17.64 3.56
N ASN A 232 14.08 18.94 3.41
CA ASN A 232 13.03 19.88 2.97
C ASN A 232 12.80 19.78 1.45
N ASN A 233 11.88 20.58 0.89
CA ASN A 233 11.55 20.55 -0.54
C ASN A 233 12.76 20.82 -1.45
N ALA A 234 13.72 21.64 -1.01
CA ALA A 234 14.96 21.93 -1.74
C ALA A 234 16.01 20.80 -1.63
N GLY A 235 15.72 19.69 -0.94
CA GLY A 235 16.65 18.59 -0.74
C GLY A 235 17.69 18.82 0.36
N THR A 236 17.53 19.88 1.17
CA THR A 236 18.43 20.19 2.29
C THR A 236 18.02 19.39 3.53
N ALA A 237 18.96 18.66 4.14
CA ALA A 237 18.73 17.90 5.36
C ALA A 237 18.50 18.83 6.57
N VAL A 238 17.34 18.69 7.22
CA VAL A 238 16.97 19.47 8.42
C VAL A 238 16.78 18.52 9.60
N LYS A 239 17.31 18.89 10.77
CA LYS A 239 17.19 18.07 11.99
C LYS A 239 15.75 18.01 12.52
N LEU A 240 15.33 16.80 12.89
CA LEU A 240 14.15 16.55 13.72
C LEU A 240 14.40 17.06 15.13
N ASP A 241 13.50 17.90 15.63
CA ASP A 241 13.57 18.49 16.98
C ASP A 241 12.23 18.45 17.74
N PHE A 242 11.24 17.73 17.20
CA PHE A 242 9.90 17.60 17.77
C PHE A 242 9.33 16.22 17.46
N ASP A 243 8.24 15.88 18.13
CA ASP A 243 7.50 14.64 17.96
C ASP A 243 6.04 14.78 18.44
N SER A 244 5.25 13.71 18.36
CA SER A 244 3.85 13.71 18.80
C SER A 244 3.67 13.78 20.32
N ARG A 245 4.72 13.59 21.13
CA ARG A 245 4.65 13.76 22.60
C ARG A 245 4.88 15.20 23.01
N SER A 246 5.65 15.94 22.22
CA SER A 246 6.05 17.33 22.50
C SER A 246 5.12 18.37 21.89
N LEU A 247 4.37 18.03 20.83
CA LEU A 247 3.44 18.96 20.16
C LEU A 247 2.05 18.36 19.98
N SER A 248 1.02 19.21 20.05
CA SER A 248 -0.34 18.84 19.64
C SER A 248 -0.41 18.61 18.12
N GLY A 249 -1.41 17.88 17.62
CA GLY A 249 -1.58 17.60 16.20
C GLY A 249 -1.48 18.85 15.28
N PRO A 250 -2.24 19.93 15.54
CA PRO A 250 -2.13 21.15 14.74
C PRO A 250 -0.74 21.79 14.79
N ALA A 251 -0.11 21.84 15.97
CA ALA A 251 1.24 22.40 16.12
C ALA A 251 2.30 21.53 15.41
N PHE A 252 2.15 20.20 15.47
CA PHE A 252 2.99 19.24 14.76
C PHE A 252 2.92 19.48 13.25
N LYS A 253 1.70 19.59 12.69
CA LYS A 253 1.49 19.89 11.28
C LYS A 253 2.19 21.18 10.87
N THR A 254 1.92 22.29 11.56
CA THR A 254 2.56 23.57 11.26
C THR A 254 4.08 23.49 11.32
N ARG A 255 4.65 22.80 12.32
CA ARG A 255 6.10 22.63 12.47
C ARG A 255 6.70 21.79 11.34
N SER A 256 6.02 20.72 10.93
CA SER A 256 6.43 19.87 9.81
C SER A 256 6.43 20.63 8.48
N GLU A 257 5.38 21.43 8.22
CA GLU A 257 5.32 22.30 7.03
C GLU A 257 6.47 23.31 6.98
N GLN A 258 6.76 23.97 8.11
CA GLN A 258 7.83 24.96 8.20
C GLN A 258 9.23 24.38 8.00
N LYS A 259 9.51 23.19 8.57
CA LYS A 259 10.86 22.60 8.55
C LYS A 259 11.11 21.69 7.38
N PHE A 260 10.12 20.89 7.03
CA PHE A 260 10.26 19.76 6.09
C PHE A 260 9.34 19.89 4.88
N ASN A 261 8.55 20.97 4.76
CA ASN A 261 7.53 21.13 3.72
C ASN A 261 6.53 19.95 3.70
N GLY A 262 6.10 19.52 4.89
CA GLY A 262 5.06 18.49 5.01
C GLY A 262 5.56 17.08 4.71
N ARG A 263 6.88 16.81 4.75
CA ARG A 263 7.41 15.46 4.52
C ARG A 263 7.28 14.52 5.73
N LEU A 264 7.09 15.03 6.94
CA LEU A 264 6.76 14.22 8.11
C LEU A 264 5.28 14.38 8.43
N MET A 265 4.48 13.36 8.08
CA MET A 265 3.03 13.41 8.19
C MET A 265 2.51 12.37 9.16
N THR A 266 1.62 12.80 10.04
CA THR A 266 0.90 12.01 11.05
C THR A 266 -0.61 12.07 10.80
N SER A 267 -1.43 11.52 11.71
CA SER A 267 -2.89 11.74 11.76
C SER A 267 -3.29 13.21 11.54
N ALA A 268 -2.50 14.15 12.06
CA ALA A 268 -2.75 15.59 11.93
C ALA A 268 -2.76 16.11 10.49
N HIS A 269 -2.18 15.37 9.55
CA HIS A 269 -2.16 15.69 8.12
C HIS A 269 -3.27 14.96 7.33
N GLY A 270 -4.14 14.20 8.02
CA GLY A 270 -5.16 13.38 7.38
C GLY A 270 -4.62 12.09 6.75
N VAL A 271 -3.47 11.60 7.22
CA VAL A 271 -2.96 10.28 6.83
C VAL A 271 -3.94 9.22 7.34
N ARG A 272 -4.35 8.32 6.44
CA ARG A 272 -5.17 7.15 6.75
C ARG A 272 -4.32 5.88 6.64
N PRO A 273 -4.63 4.81 7.41
CA PRO A 273 -3.97 3.53 7.23
C PRO A 273 -4.26 2.97 5.83
N LEU A 274 -3.28 2.29 5.25
CA LEU A 274 -3.36 1.65 3.94
C LEU A 274 -3.43 0.13 4.14
N LYS A 275 -4.60 -0.48 3.94
CA LYS A 275 -4.80 -1.90 4.21
C LYS A 275 -4.79 -2.75 2.94
N LEU A 276 -4.38 -4.01 3.09
CA LEU A 276 -4.57 -5.02 2.05
C LEU A 276 -6.08 -5.31 1.90
N PRO A 277 -6.56 -5.56 0.66
CA PRO A 277 -7.96 -5.81 0.36
C PRO A 277 -8.38 -7.22 0.84
N LEU A 278 -8.47 -7.38 2.15
CA LEU A 278 -8.81 -8.61 2.85
C LEU A 278 -10.02 -8.36 3.73
N PRO A 279 -10.91 -9.36 3.92
CA PRO A 279 -12.09 -9.19 4.75
C PRO A 279 -11.76 -8.66 6.13
N GLU A 280 -12.64 -7.85 6.70
CA GLU A 280 -12.54 -7.36 8.07
C GLU A 280 -12.32 -8.57 8.99
N ASN A 281 -11.22 -8.59 9.76
CA ASN A 281 -10.71 -9.69 10.61
C ASN A 281 -9.69 -10.66 10.01
N LEU A 282 -9.39 -10.62 8.71
CA LEU A 282 -8.27 -11.40 8.17
C LEU A 282 -6.95 -10.65 8.28
N ALA A 283 -6.01 -11.25 9.02
CA ALA A 283 -4.68 -10.69 9.19
C ALA A 283 -3.91 -10.64 7.85
N PRO A 284 -3.11 -9.58 7.59
CA PRO A 284 -2.33 -9.46 6.35
C PRO A 284 -1.33 -10.58 6.07
N VAL A 285 -0.94 -11.36 7.09
CA VAL A 285 -0.15 -12.60 6.91
C VAL A 285 -0.80 -13.57 5.94
N THR A 286 -2.13 -13.50 5.78
CA THR A 286 -2.90 -14.29 4.81
C THR A 286 -2.28 -14.26 3.42
N LEU A 287 -1.67 -13.14 3.01
CA LEU A 287 -1.03 -12.96 1.71
C LEU A 287 0.01 -14.05 1.37
N VAL A 288 0.77 -14.51 2.36
CA VAL A 288 1.83 -15.53 2.19
C VAL A 288 1.41 -16.93 2.60
N LEU A 289 0.15 -17.13 3.03
CA LEU A 289 -0.33 -18.44 3.45
C LEU A 289 -0.70 -19.34 2.25
N PRO A 290 -0.66 -20.68 2.43
CA PRO A 290 -1.05 -21.62 1.39
C PRO A 290 -2.52 -21.50 0.97
N LYS A 291 -2.86 -22.17 -0.14
CA LYS A 291 -4.25 -22.30 -0.60
C LYS A 291 -5.07 -23.05 0.44
N ALA A 292 -6.28 -22.55 0.74
CA ALA A 292 -7.28 -23.30 1.47
C ALA A 292 -8.55 -23.42 0.62
N GLY A 293 -9.19 -24.60 0.62
CA GLY A 293 -10.36 -24.87 -0.21
C GLY A 293 -11.59 -24.00 0.13
N GLY A 294 -11.62 -23.37 1.30
CA GLY A 294 -12.64 -22.42 1.73
C GLY A 294 -12.22 -20.96 1.63
N ASP A 295 -11.14 -20.64 0.91
CA ASP A 295 -10.75 -19.25 0.68
C ASP A 295 -11.81 -18.53 -0.17
N ASP A 296 -12.33 -17.43 0.37
CA ASP A 296 -13.23 -16.51 -0.33
C ASP A 296 -12.56 -15.92 -1.60
N PRO A 297 -13.31 -15.61 -2.68
CA PRO A 297 -12.74 -15.00 -3.89
C PRO A 297 -11.84 -13.78 -3.63
N MET A 298 -12.19 -12.92 -2.67
CA MET A 298 -11.35 -11.75 -2.32
C MET A 298 -10.00 -12.18 -1.72
N VAL A 299 -10.00 -13.22 -0.89
CA VAL A 299 -8.78 -13.81 -0.33
C VAL A 299 -7.92 -14.45 -1.43
N GLN A 300 -8.54 -15.11 -2.41
CA GLN A 300 -7.85 -15.69 -3.57
C GLN A 300 -7.15 -14.61 -4.42
N GLU A 301 -7.77 -13.44 -4.56
CA GLU A 301 -7.21 -12.27 -5.26
C GLU A 301 -6.08 -11.57 -4.50
N VAL A 302 -5.84 -11.88 -3.22
CA VAL A 302 -4.70 -11.36 -2.45
C VAL A 302 -3.58 -12.38 -2.35
N LYS A 303 -3.91 -13.61 -1.95
CA LYS A 303 -2.98 -14.69 -1.66
C LYS A 303 -2.04 -15.00 -2.83
N MET A 304 -0.75 -14.96 -2.54
CA MET A 304 0.29 -15.28 -3.54
C MET A 304 0.22 -16.73 -4.01
N ALA A 305 -0.25 -17.64 -3.16
CA ALA A 305 -0.48 -19.04 -3.48
C ALA A 305 -1.44 -19.21 -4.67
N TRP A 306 -2.54 -18.45 -4.70
CA TRP A 306 -3.53 -18.47 -5.77
C TRP A 306 -3.04 -17.76 -7.04
N LYS A 307 -2.22 -16.70 -6.88
CA LYS A 307 -1.58 -15.96 -7.99
C LYS A 307 -0.40 -16.69 -8.64
N ALA A 308 0.15 -17.71 -7.99
CA ALA A 308 1.36 -18.38 -8.45
C ALA A 308 1.14 -19.08 -9.80
N ASP A 309 2.01 -18.79 -10.78
CA ASP A 309 2.02 -19.57 -12.03
C ASP A 309 2.74 -20.91 -11.85
N TRP A 310 3.52 -21.06 -10.78
CA TRP A 310 4.11 -22.33 -10.35
C TRP A 310 3.92 -22.52 -8.85
N TYR A 311 3.05 -23.46 -8.50
CA TYR A 311 2.78 -23.88 -7.14
C TYR A 311 3.54 -25.18 -6.84
N ILE A 312 4.35 -25.16 -5.79
CA ILE A 312 5.20 -26.29 -5.39
C ILE A 312 4.85 -26.65 -3.95
N GLN A 313 4.41 -27.88 -3.74
CA GLN A 313 4.12 -28.42 -2.42
C GLN A 313 5.22 -29.41 -2.05
N ILE A 314 5.80 -29.24 -0.86
CA ILE A 314 6.88 -30.07 -0.35
C ILE A 314 6.42 -30.72 0.95
N ASN A 315 6.39 -32.05 0.93
CA ASN A 315 6.17 -32.87 2.11
C ASN A 315 7.46 -32.96 2.94
N ALA A 316 7.46 -32.31 4.09
CA ALA A 316 8.60 -32.22 4.99
C ALA A 316 8.77 -33.43 5.92
N ALA A 317 7.84 -34.40 5.93
CA ALA A 317 7.85 -35.52 6.88
C ALA A 317 9.15 -36.35 6.82
N SER A 318 9.77 -36.42 5.65
CA SER A 318 10.99 -37.20 5.38
C SER A 318 12.14 -36.35 4.83
N LEU A 319 12.16 -35.04 5.11
CA LEU A 319 13.19 -34.13 4.59
C LEU A 319 14.59 -34.48 5.15
N ALA A 320 14.65 -34.97 6.39
CA ALA A 320 15.88 -35.42 7.07
C ALA A 320 16.69 -36.47 6.29
N SER A 321 16.03 -37.31 5.49
CA SER A 321 16.66 -38.36 4.67
C SER A 321 16.50 -38.13 3.18
N ALA A 322 16.06 -36.94 2.76
CA ALA A 322 15.75 -36.67 1.37
C ALA A 322 17.02 -36.57 0.51
N THR A 323 16.97 -37.15 -0.67
CA THR A 323 17.93 -36.96 -1.76
C THR A 323 17.28 -36.09 -2.85
N PRO A 324 18.05 -35.50 -3.78
CA PRO A 324 17.44 -34.81 -4.93
C PRO A 324 16.44 -35.68 -5.70
N THR A 325 16.70 -36.99 -5.80
CA THR A 325 15.78 -37.94 -6.45
C THR A 325 14.47 -38.05 -5.69
N THR A 326 14.51 -38.38 -4.40
CA THR A 326 13.29 -38.55 -3.60
C THR A 326 12.52 -37.24 -3.45
N LEU A 327 13.22 -36.10 -3.35
CA LEU A 327 12.59 -34.79 -3.35
C LEU A 327 11.74 -34.60 -4.61
N CYS A 328 12.32 -34.77 -5.78
CA CYS A 328 11.66 -34.51 -7.06
C CYS A 328 10.66 -35.58 -7.52
N SER A 329 10.69 -36.80 -6.96
CA SER A 329 9.80 -37.89 -7.37
C SER A 329 8.67 -38.18 -6.40
N THR A 330 8.88 -37.99 -5.09
CA THR A 330 7.90 -38.41 -4.06
C THR A 330 7.52 -37.31 -3.09
N LEU A 331 8.44 -36.42 -2.71
CA LEU A 331 8.16 -35.40 -1.69
C LEU A 331 7.64 -34.08 -2.28
N MET A 332 7.84 -33.84 -3.57
CA MET A 332 7.46 -32.59 -4.22
C MET A 332 6.33 -32.82 -5.23
N ALA A 333 5.18 -32.19 -4.98
CA ALA A 333 4.13 -32.03 -5.98
C ALA A 333 4.25 -30.65 -6.62
N GLN A 334 4.05 -30.58 -7.94
CA GLN A 334 4.20 -29.34 -8.69
C GLN A 334 3.00 -29.14 -9.60
N THR A 335 2.49 -27.91 -9.64
CA THR A 335 1.39 -27.52 -10.50
C THR A 335 1.73 -26.19 -11.16
N ARG A 336 1.47 -26.07 -12.46
CA ARG A 336 1.58 -24.80 -13.18
C ARG A 336 0.26 -24.44 -13.85
N ALA A 337 -0.10 -23.16 -13.76
CA ALA A 337 -1.29 -22.64 -14.43
C ALA A 337 -1.06 -22.50 -15.95
N GLY A 338 -2.14 -22.54 -16.73
CA GLY A 338 -2.11 -22.17 -18.16
C GLY A 338 -1.29 -23.08 -19.08
N GLY A 339 -1.12 -24.36 -18.73
CA GLY A 339 -0.41 -25.35 -19.58
C GLY A 339 1.11 -25.14 -19.67
N LEU A 340 1.69 -24.34 -18.78
CA LEU A 340 3.13 -24.11 -18.72
C LEU A 340 3.88 -25.40 -18.38
N THR A 341 5.06 -25.55 -18.97
CA THR A 341 5.84 -26.79 -18.87
C THR A 341 6.50 -26.91 -17.50
N LEU A 342 6.43 -28.10 -16.90
CA LEU A 342 7.18 -28.48 -15.71
C LEU A 342 8.59 -29.01 -16.09
N PRO A 343 9.60 -28.87 -15.22
CA PRO A 343 10.90 -29.47 -15.44
C PRO A 343 10.79 -31.00 -15.45
N SER A 344 11.60 -31.66 -16.30
CA SER A 344 11.77 -33.11 -16.21
C SER A 344 12.37 -33.50 -14.86
N ALA A 345 12.22 -34.76 -14.43
CA ALA A 345 12.82 -35.23 -13.17
C ALA A 345 14.33 -34.96 -13.08
N ALA A 346 15.06 -35.11 -14.20
CA ALA A 346 16.49 -34.81 -14.25
C ALA A 346 16.79 -33.32 -14.06
N MET A 347 15.97 -32.43 -14.63
CA MET A 347 16.14 -30.99 -14.45
C MET A 347 15.67 -30.53 -13.08
N CYS A 348 14.60 -31.10 -12.53
CA CYS A 348 14.14 -30.85 -11.17
C CYS A 348 15.28 -31.07 -10.16
N ARG A 349 16.04 -32.18 -10.28
CA ARG A 349 17.21 -32.48 -9.42
C ARG A 349 18.37 -31.50 -9.53
N LYS A 350 18.44 -30.73 -10.62
CA LYS A 350 19.43 -29.66 -10.79
C LYS A 350 18.96 -28.38 -10.11
N ILE A 351 17.66 -28.08 -10.21
CA ILE A 351 17.05 -26.87 -9.66
C ILE A 351 16.86 -26.98 -8.14
N PHE A 352 16.33 -28.11 -7.65
CA PHE A 352 15.94 -28.29 -6.26
C PHE A 352 16.80 -29.35 -5.59
N LYS A 353 17.39 -29.03 -4.43
CA LYS A 353 18.19 -29.98 -3.65
C LYS A 353 17.83 -29.90 -2.16
N PRO A 354 17.45 -31.01 -1.52
CA PRO A 354 17.28 -31.02 -0.08
C PRO A 354 18.66 -30.96 0.59
N LYS A 355 18.73 -30.25 1.71
CA LYS A 355 19.89 -30.19 2.61
C LYS A 355 19.40 -30.28 4.06
N PRO A 356 19.23 -31.49 4.60
CA PRO A 356 18.86 -31.65 5.99
C PRO A 356 19.97 -31.14 6.91
N ASN A 357 19.57 -30.52 8.02
CA ASN A 357 20.43 -29.97 9.06
C ASN A 357 21.48 -28.98 8.53
N ALA A 358 21.22 -28.29 7.41
CA ALA A 358 22.20 -27.56 6.61
C ALA A 358 23.15 -26.65 7.41
N PHE A 359 22.65 -25.94 8.41
CA PHE A 359 23.44 -25.11 9.31
C PHE A 359 22.66 -24.82 10.59
N TYR A 360 23.33 -24.23 11.57
CA TYR A 360 22.71 -23.73 12.79
C TYR A 360 22.33 -22.24 12.65
N ASP A 361 21.06 -21.92 12.88
CA ASP A 361 20.58 -20.54 13.01
C ASP A 361 20.66 -20.12 14.47
N GLY A 362 21.60 -19.22 14.77
CA GLY A 362 21.85 -18.76 16.14
C GLY A 362 20.81 -17.81 16.71
N ARG A 363 19.92 -17.24 15.88
CA ARG A 363 18.81 -16.44 16.37
C ARG A 363 17.68 -17.33 16.87
N GLU A 364 17.39 -18.39 16.10
CA GLU A 364 16.34 -19.34 16.44
C GLU A 364 16.82 -20.40 17.46
N ASP A 365 18.13 -20.64 17.58
CA ASP A 365 18.72 -21.75 18.36
C ASP A 365 18.26 -23.13 17.84
N LEU A 366 18.16 -23.24 16.52
CA LEU A 366 17.66 -24.42 15.79
C LEU A 366 18.56 -24.72 14.59
N ARG A 367 18.52 -25.97 14.11
CA ARG A 367 19.14 -26.30 12.82
C ARG A 367 18.12 -26.21 11.69
N VAL A 368 18.62 -25.88 10.52
CA VAL A 368 17.76 -25.57 9.38
C VAL A 368 17.74 -26.74 8.41
N ASP A 369 16.55 -27.33 8.21
CA ASP A 369 16.31 -28.27 7.13
C ASP A 369 15.95 -27.48 5.86
N LEU A 370 16.87 -27.45 4.89
CA LEU A 370 16.74 -26.60 3.72
C LEU A 370 16.23 -27.33 2.49
N ILE A 371 15.47 -26.59 1.68
CA ILE A 371 15.32 -26.83 0.26
C ILE A 371 16.09 -25.74 -0.51
N ASP A 372 17.24 -26.10 -1.09
CA ASP A 372 18.02 -25.23 -1.96
C ASP A 372 17.34 -25.11 -3.33
N VAL A 373 17.07 -23.88 -3.75
CA VAL A 373 16.64 -23.49 -5.09
C VAL A 373 17.83 -22.86 -5.82
N TYR A 374 18.38 -23.59 -6.78
CA TYR A 374 19.44 -23.14 -7.67
C TYR A 374 18.85 -22.30 -8.80
N VAL A 375 18.85 -20.98 -8.60
CA VAL A 375 18.24 -19.99 -9.51
C VAL A 375 18.98 -19.94 -10.85
N ASP A 376 20.28 -20.22 -10.87
CA ASP A 376 21.09 -20.37 -12.09
C ASP A 376 20.64 -21.56 -12.95
N SER A 377 20.38 -22.72 -12.32
CA SER A 377 19.86 -23.91 -12.98
C SER A 377 18.42 -23.71 -13.45
N LEU A 378 17.60 -23.02 -12.64
CA LEU A 378 16.25 -22.59 -13.01
C LEU A 378 16.30 -21.67 -14.25
N ARG A 379 17.20 -20.70 -14.28
CA ARG A 379 17.41 -19.80 -15.42
C ARG A 379 17.79 -20.56 -16.67
N ILE A 380 18.78 -21.48 -16.60
CA ILE A 380 19.21 -22.28 -17.76
C ILE A 380 18.02 -23.08 -18.34
N TRP A 381 17.22 -23.70 -17.49
CA TRP A 381 16.02 -24.42 -17.92
C TRP A 381 14.97 -23.48 -18.52
N SER A 382 14.66 -22.39 -17.84
CA SER A 382 13.65 -21.41 -18.24
C SER A 382 13.99 -20.77 -19.58
N ASP A 383 15.22 -20.27 -19.71
CA ASP A 383 15.67 -19.48 -20.85
C ASP A 383 15.78 -20.29 -22.15
N SER A 384 15.79 -21.61 -22.06
CA SER A 384 15.78 -22.51 -23.23
C SER A 384 14.42 -22.58 -23.94
N ALA A 385 13.32 -22.22 -23.27
CA ALA A 385 12.02 -22.01 -23.91
C ALA A 385 11.16 -21.04 -23.07
N PRO A 386 11.48 -19.72 -23.07
CA PRO A 386 10.90 -18.75 -22.15
C PRO A 386 9.37 -18.66 -22.25
N SER A 387 8.81 -18.78 -23.46
CA SER A 387 7.36 -18.68 -23.71
C SER A 387 6.52 -19.70 -22.94
N THR A 388 7.07 -20.88 -22.65
CA THR A 388 6.35 -21.97 -21.95
C THR A 388 6.96 -22.33 -20.60
N ARG A 389 8.21 -21.90 -20.31
CA ARG A 389 8.94 -22.28 -19.09
C ARG A 389 9.13 -21.12 -18.12
N ALA A 390 9.21 -19.87 -18.58
CA ALA A 390 9.54 -18.74 -17.71
C ALA A 390 8.52 -18.55 -16.58
N PRO A 391 8.95 -18.70 -15.31
CA PRO A 391 8.10 -18.43 -14.16
C PRO A 391 7.98 -16.93 -13.91
N ARG A 392 6.88 -16.50 -13.31
CA ARG A 392 6.70 -15.13 -12.80
C ARG A 392 6.57 -15.11 -11.28
N ILE A 393 5.81 -16.05 -10.73
CA ILE A 393 5.56 -16.23 -9.29
C ILE A 393 5.70 -17.72 -8.99
N ILE A 394 6.72 -18.07 -8.20
CA ILE A 394 6.90 -19.42 -7.67
C ILE A 394 6.53 -19.40 -6.19
N TYR A 395 5.56 -20.23 -5.81
CA TYR A 395 5.13 -20.39 -4.43
C TYR A 395 5.54 -21.77 -3.90
N PHE A 396 6.20 -21.79 -2.75
CA PHE A 396 6.58 -23.00 -2.02
C PHE A 396 5.72 -23.16 -0.77
N GLU A 397 4.88 -24.20 -0.75
CA GLU A 397 4.16 -24.67 0.43
C GLU A 397 4.97 -25.77 1.11
N ILE A 398 5.22 -25.63 2.42
CA ILE A 398 5.80 -26.71 3.23
C ILE A 398 4.72 -27.34 4.11
N ASN A 399 4.38 -28.60 3.83
CA ASN A 399 3.37 -29.36 4.57
C ASN A 399 3.96 -30.57 5.31
N ASN A 400 3.18 -31.14 6.23
CA ASN A 400 3.54 -32.33 7.00
C ASN A 400 4.91 -32.20 7.70
N THR A 401 5.19 -31.06 8.32
CA THR A 401 6.41 -30.92 9.13
C THR A 401 6.35 -31.88 10.31
N ASN A 402 7.32 -32.77 10.39
CA ASN A 402 7.41 -33.73 11.48
C ASN A 402 7.64 -32.98 12.80
N THR A 403 6.65 -32.99 13.70
CA THR A 403 6.72 -32.32 15.00
C THR A 403 7.67 -33.00 15.99
N ASN A 404 8.25 -34.15 15.61
CA ASN A 404 8.97 -35.05 16.53
C ASN A 404 10.48 -35.17 16.25
N VAL A 405 11.05 -34.36 15.37
CA VAL A 405 12.51 -34.30 15.16
C VAL A 405 13.03 -33.08 15.90
N GLY A 406 13.93 -33.28 16.86
CA GLY A 406 14.37 -32.25 17.79
C GLY A 406 14.86 -30.99 17.09
N ASN A 407 14.48 -29.82 17.61
CA ASN A 407 15.04 -28.50 17.34
C ASN A 407 15.41 -28.16 15.87
N ASP A 408 14.64 -28.64 14.90
CA ASP A 408 14.85 -28.33 13.48
C ASP A 408 13.63 -27.60 12.89
N TYR A 409 13.87 -26.57 12.05
CA TYR A 409 12.80 -25.92 11.30
C TYR A 409 13.12 -25.82 9.80
N VAL A 410 12.07 -26.00 8.99
CA VAL A 410 12.19 -26.12 7.53
C VAL A 410 12.17 -24.75 6.87
N ALA A 411 13.07 -24.53 5.92
CA ALA A 411 13.18 -23.28 5.17
C ALA A 411 13.56 -23.48 3.70
N VAL A 412 13.33 -22.43 2.89
CA VAL A 412 13.72 -22.39 1.48
C VAL A 412 14.94 -21.49 1.33
N ARG A 413 15.92 -21.89 0.52
CA ARG A 413 17.09 -21.04 0.23
C ARG A 413 17.26 -20.80 -1.26
N LEU A 414 17.34 -19.54 -1.65
CA LEU A 414 17.71 -19.12 -3.00
C LEU A 414 19.23 -19.02 -3.12
N ARG A 415 19.81 -19.62 -4.17
CA ARG A 415 21.25 -19.52 -4.45
C ARG A 415 21.55 -19.48 -5.93
N GLY A 416 22.69 -18.87 -6.28
CA GLY A 416 23.07 -18.65 -7.68
C GLY A 416 22.13 -17.65 -8.38
N GLY A 417 21.59 -16.69 -7.63
CA GLY A 417 20.55 -15.76 -8.09
C GLY A 417 21.05 -14.49 -8.76
N ALA A 418 22.37 -14.36 -9.01
CA ALA A 418 22.95 -13.14 -9.59
C ALA A 418 22.30 -12.73 -10.93
N GLN A 419 21.77 -13.70 -11.69
CA GLN A 419 20.98 -13.46 -12.88
C GLN A 419 19.66 -14.25 -12.82
N LEU A 420 18.54 -13.55 -13.01
CA LEU A 420 17.20 -14.13 -13.01
C LEU A 420 16.77 -14.59 -14.42
N PRO A 421 15.77 -15.51 -14.53
CA PRO A 421 15.17 -15.91 -15.79
C PRO A 421 14.72 -14.75 -16.68
N LYS A 422 14.75 -14.96 -17.99
CA LYS A 422 14.18 -14.03 -18.97
C LYS A 422 12.65 -13.95 -18.83
N SER A 423 12.10 -12.85 -19.32
CA SER A 423 10.65 -12.71 -19.46
C SER A 423 10.07 -13.78 -20.39
N ARG A 424 8.83 -14.18 -20.11
CA ARG A 424 8.02 -15.03 -21.00
C ARG A 424 7.75 -14.34 -22.33
N VAL A 425 7.57 -13.01 -22.30
CA VAL A 425 7.27 -12.16 -23.45
C VAL A 425 8.42 -11.18 -23.65
N ALA A 426 8.97 -11.12 -24.87
CA ALA A 426 10.17 -10.32 -25.14
C ALA A 426 10.00 -8.81 -24.92
N SER A 427 8.77 -8.30 -25.05
CA SER A 427 8.44 -6.89 -24.81
C SER A 427 8.25 -6.52 -23.33
N ASP A 428 8.20 -7.51 -22.43
CA ASP A 428 8.07 -7.31 -21.00
C ASP A 428 9.45 -7.35 -20.34
N THR A 429 9.69 -6.43 -19.39
CA THR A 429 10.86 -6.39 -18.51
C THR A 429 11.05 -7.71 -17.77
N GLY A 430 9.99 -8.51 -17.64
CA GLY A 430 9.98 -9.82 -17.01
C GLY A 430 9.91 -9.68 -15.50
N GLY A 431 10.49 -10.64 -14.80
CA GLY A 431 10.57 -10.60 -13.34
C GLY A 431 10.31 -11.95 -12.71
N LEU A 432 10.68 -12.05 -11.43
CA LEU A 432 10.52 -13.26 -10.66
C LEU A 432 10.22 -12.93 -9.20
N THR A 433 9.11 -13.46 -8.73
CA THR A 433 8.70 -13.40 -7.33
C THR A 433 8.80 -14.79 -6.72
N MET A 434 9.59 -14.93 -5.66
CA MET A 434 9.72 -16.16 -4.88
C MET A 434 8.92 -16.01 -3.59
N VAL A 435 8.02 -16.95 -3.30
CA VAL A 435 7.12 -16.89 -2.14
C VAL A 435 7.15 -18.20 -1.38
N THR A 436 7.13 -18.15 -0.05
CA THR A 436 6.87 -19.32 0.79
C THR A 436 6.15 -18.93 2.08
N ASP A 437 5.43 -19.85 2.69
CA ASP A 437 4.86 -19.68 4.03
C ASP A 437 5.92 -19.82 5.14
N ARG A 438 7.14 -20.25 4.80
CA ARG A 438 8.25 -20.50 5.72
C ARG A 438 9.33 -19.41 5.67
N PRO A 439 10.34 -19.47 6.55
CA PRO A 439 11.50 -18.61 6.45
C PRO A 439 12.27 -18.85 5.14
N MET A 440 12.81 -17.79 4.56
CA MET A 440 13.57 -17.82 3.33
C MET A 440 14.99 -17.28 3.53
N TYR A 441 15.95 -17.97 2.93
CA TYR A 441 17.35 -17.58 2.91
C TYR A 441 17.75 -17.17 1.50
N VAL A 442 18.63 -16.17 1.39
CA VAL A 442 19.25 -15.79 0.11
C VAL A 442 20.75 -15.86 0.28
N LEU A 443 21.38 -16.69 -0.54
CA LEU A 443 22.81 -16.93 -0.52
C LEU A 443 23.52 -16.20 -1.66
N GLY A 444 24.40 -15.28 -1.26
CA GLY A 444 25.24 -14.50 -2.15
C GLY A 444 24.48 -13.46 -2.95
N ASP A 445 25.04 -13.10 -4.09
CA ASP A 445 24.46 -12.07 -4.97
C ASP A 445 23.13 -12.51 -5.58
N TYR A 446 22.16 -11.59 -5.58
CA TYR A 446 20.83 -11.80 -6.14
C TYR A 446 20.42 -10.63 -7.04
N ASN A 447 20.08 -10.93 -8.30
CA ASN A 447 19.61 -9.96 -9.29
C ASN A 447 20.57 -8.79 -9.55
N THR A 448 21.86 -9.10 -9.71
CA THR A 448 22.94 -8.11 -9.82
C THR A 448 23.49 -7.93 -11.22
N GLN A 449 23.35 -8.93 -12.11
CA GLN A 449 23.92 -8.88 -13.46
C GLN A 449 23.00 -8.20 -14.47
N VAL A 450 21.78 -8.73 -14.62
CA VAL A 450 20.74 -8.16 -15.48
C VAL A 450 19.57 -7.88 -14.58
N TRP A 451 19.34 -6.60 -14.29
CA TRP A 451 18.24 -6.17 -13.44
C TRP A 451 16.91 -6.66 -14.02
N ARG A 452 16.11 -7.30 -13.18
CA ARG A 452 14.73 -7.69 -13.43
C ARG A 452 13.86 -7.28 -12.23
N PRO A 453 12.57 -6.97 -12.43
CA PRO A 453 11.64 -6.79 -11.32
C PRO A 453 11.57 -8.06 -10.47
N ALA A 454 12.05 -8.01 -9.22
CA ALA A 454 12.13 -9.19 -8.38
C ALA A 454 11.58 -8.94 -6.98
N ALA A 455 10.88 -9.93 -6.45
CA ALA A 455 10.41 -9.92 -5.07
C ALA A 455 10.69 -11.24 -4.36
N ILE A 456 10.92 -11.15 -3.06
CA ILE A 456 11.12 -12.28 -2.17
C ILE A 456 10.14 -12.11 -1.02
N MET A 457 9.28 -13.10 -0.83
CA MET A 457 8.22 -13.07 0.17
C MET A 457 8.27 -14.32 1.04
N GLY A 458 8.23 -14.16 2.36
CA GLY A 458 8.37 -15.28 3.29
C GLY A 458 7.98 -14.93 4.73
N ASP A 459 8.06 -15.90 5.64
CA ASP A 459 7.86 -15.65 7.07
C ASP A 459 8.92 -14.70 7.65
N ALA A 460 10.16 -14.89 7.21
CA ALA A 460 11.34 -14.08 7.52
C ALA A 460 12.32 -14.21 6.36
N VAL A 461 13.15 -13.19 6.13
CA VAL A 461 14.20 -13.24 5.11
C VAL A 461 15.58 -13.03 5.74
N THR A 462 16.48 -13.98 5.52
CA THR A 462 17.85 -13.95 6.04
C THR A 462 18.86 -13.91 4.90
N PHE A 463 19.82 -12.98 4.96
CA PHE A 463 20.89 -12.85 3.98
C PHE A 463 22.16 -13.56 4.44
N LEU A 464 22.71 -14.37 3.53
CA LEU A 464 23.96 -15.10 3.69
C LEU A 464 24.93 -14.61 2.61
N SER A 465 26.15 -14.28 3.01
CA SER A 465 27.15 -13.69 2.13
C SER A 465 27.62 -14.63 1.01
N ASN A 466 28.33 -14.08 0.02
CA ASN A 466 28.87 -14.85 -1.08
C ASN A 466 29.82 -15.94 -0.53
N PRO A 467 29.66 -17.21 -0.96
CA PRO A 467 30.54 -18.27 -0.49
C PRO A 467 31.97 -18.03 -0.99
N PRO A 468 33.00 -18.53 -0.28
CA PRO A 468 34.37 -18.52 -0.77
C PRO A 468 34.51 -19.20 -2.14
N ALA A 469 35.48 -18.75 -2.95
CA ALA A 469 35.78 -19.40 -4.23
C ALA A 469 36.21 -20.86 -4.01
N GLY A 470 35.62 -21.79 -4.77
CA GLY A 470 35.92 -23.23 -4.65
C GLY A 470 35.44 -23.87 -3.34
N ASN A 471 34.49 -23.26 -2.63
CA ASN A 471 34.03 -23.72 -1.31
C ASN A 471 33.50 -25.18 -1.32
N PRO A 472 34.19 -26.14 -0.67
CA PRO A 472 33.73 -27.53 -0.57
C PRO A 472 32.53 -27.68 0.37
N GLY A 473 32.29 -26.74 1.29
CA GLY A 473 31.15 -26.75 2.23
C GLY A 473 29.80 -26.48 1.58
N MET A 474 29.79 -26.07 0.30
CA MET A 474 28.54 -25.95 -0.45
C MET A 474 28.16 -27.22 -1.23
N LEU A 475 29.02 -28.24 -1.20
CA LEU A 475 28.81 -29.51 -1.92
C LEU A 475 27.61 -30.29 -1.35
N PRO A 476 27.05 -31.24 -2.13
CA PRO A 476 26.05 -32.17 -1.63
C PRO A 476 26.70 -33.14 -0.64
N GLY A 477 26.44 -32.96 0.64
CA GLY A 477 27.01 -33.71 1.76
C GLY A 477 26.60 -33.01 3.05
N SER A 478 26.52 -33.76 4.15
CA SER A 478 26.20 -33.23 5.48
C SER A 478 26.98 -31.93 5.79
N PRO A 479 26.43 -30.98 6.55
CA PRO A 479 27.14 -29.77 6.94
C PRO A 479 28.54 -30.07 7.48
N ILE A 480 29.43 -29.11 7.37
CA ILE A 480 30.73 -29.23 8.04
C ILE A 480 30.49 -29.34 9.56
N ALA A 481 31.21 -30.27 10.21
CA ALA A 481 31.10 -30.55 11.63
C ALA A 481 31.21 -29.28 12.50
N ASP A 482 30.50 -29.29 13.62
CA ASP A 482 30.50 -28.20 14.61
C ASP A 482 31.92 -27.77 15.01
N GLY A 483 32.09 -26.50 15.34
CA GLY A 483 33.36 -25.91 15.74
C GLY A 483 34.28 -25.54 14.57
N SER A 484 34.00 -26.00 13.35
CA SER A 484 34.77 -25.72 12.14
C SER A 484 34.54 -24.30 11.59
N LYS A 485 35.59 -23.71 11.02
CA LYS A 485 35.52 -22.47 10.22
C LYS A 485 35.22 -22.79 8.75
N CYS A 486 34.71 -21.81 8.00
CA CYS A 486 34.70 -21.89 6.53
C CYS A 486 36.13 -21.99 6.01
N LYS A 487 36.42 -23.05 5.24
CA LYS A 487 37.75 -23.33 4.68
C LYS A 487 37.69 -23.52 3.17
N THR A 488 38.72 -23.06 2.46
CA THR A 488 38.99 -23.43 1.07
C THR A 488 40.22 -24.34 1.04
N GLY A 489 40.05 -25.63 0.77
CA GLY A 489 41.16 -26.59 0.72
C GLY A 489 41.84 -26.84 2.08
N THR A 490 43.04 -27.42 2.05
CA THR A 490 43.84 -27.76 3.24
C THR A 490 44.55 -26.53 3.83
N GLY A 491 43.89 -25.84 4.77
CA GLY A 491 44.58 -25.08 5.82
C GLY A 491 44.17 -23.61 6.04
N GLY A 492 43.44 -22.97 5.13
CA GLY A 492 43.06 -21.55 5.26
C GLY A 492 41.58 -21.35 5.64
N ALA A 493 41.31 -20.56 6.69
CA ALA A 493 39.97 -19.99 6.90
C ALA A 493 39.72 -18.88 5.87
N THR A 494 38.53 -18.81 5.29
CA THR A 494 38.18 -17.80 4.27
C THR A 494 36.90 -17.06 4.61
N SER A 495 36.78 -15.85 4.05
CA SER A 495 35.60 -15.01 4.11
C SER A 495 34.52 -15.51 3.15
N GLY A 496 33.29 -15.61 3.65
CA GLY A 496 32.09 -15.99 2.92
C GLY A 496 31.29 -17.09 3.61
N TRP A 497 30.02 -17.23 3.24
CA TRP A 497 29.15 -18.25 3.82
C TRP A 497 29.58 -19.68 3.47
N CYS A 498 29.41 -20.59 4.42
CA CYS A 498 29.45 -22.03 4.22
C CYS A 498 28.46 -22.75 5.15
N ASP A 499 27.93 -23.88 4.69
CA ASP A 499 26.97 -24.69 5.46
C ASP A 499 27.71 -25.41 6.61
N THR A 500 27.65 -24.82 7.81
CA THR A 500 28.31 -25.30 9.03
C THR A 500 27.32 -25.38 10.19
N LEU A 501 27.43 -26.41 11.02
CA LEU A 501 26.69 -26.52 12.29
C LEU A 501 27.34 -25.70 13.41
N GLN A 502 27.85 -24.52 13.07
CA GLN A 502 28.61 -23.68 13.98
C GLN A 502 27.68 -22.91 14.93
N TYR A 503 27.86 -23.01 16.24
CA TYR A 503 27.12 -22.16 17.18
C TYR A 503 27.74 -20.76 17.31
N ASP A 504 29.06 -20.65 17.16
CA ASP A 504 29.78 -19.37 17.26
C ASP A 504 29.83 -18.61 15.93
N PHE A 505 29.02 -17.57 15.79
CA PHE A 505 28.98 -16.73 14.58
C PHE A 505 30.34 -16.12 14.21
N ARG A 506 31.25 -15.92 15.18
CA ARG A 506 32.62 -15.38 14.96
C ARG A 506 33.46 -16.25 14.03
N LYS A 507 33.06 -17.50 13.80
CA LYS A 507 33.70 -18.44 12.89
C LYS A 507 33.08 -18.45 11.48
N ARG A 508 31.97 -17.74 11.26
CA ARG A 508 31.34 -17.49 9.97
C ARG A 508 31.69 -16.08 9.49
N GLN A 509 32.92 -15.89 9.03
CA GLN A 509 33.33 -14.59 8.47
C GLN A 509 32.57 -14.35 7.17
N SER A 510 31.87 -13.22 7.07
CA SER A 510 31.14 -12.85 5.85
C SER A 510 32.08 -12.41 4.72
N SER A 511 31.52 -12.31 3.52
CA SER A 511 32.08 -11.60 2.38
C SER A 511 31.11 -10.51 1.89
N GLY A 512 31.56 -9.64 0.99
CA GLY A 512 30.68 -8.63 0.38
C GLY A 512 29.62 -9.27 -0.52
N SER A 513 28.36 -8.81 -0.41
CA SER A 513 27.25 -9.29 -1.22
C SER A 513 26.27 -8.19 -1.58
N THR A 514 25.57 -8.39 -2.69
CA THR A 514 24.58 -7.46 -3.23
C THR A 514 23.27 -8.15 -3.55
N VAL A 515 22.16 -7.63 -3.02
CA VAL A 515 20.81 -8.13 -3.30
C VAL A 515 19.92 -7.00 -3.82
N ASN A 516 19.33 -7.22 -5.01
CA ASN A 516 18.35 -6.31 -5.59
C ASN A 516 16.98 -6.99 -5.68
N ALA A 517 16.10 -6.74 -4.71
CA ALA A 517 14.75 -7.30 -4.69
C ALA A 517 13.85 -6.55 -3.72
N ALA A 518 12.56 -6.47 -4.01
CA ALA A 518 11.56 -6.15 -3.00
C ALA A 518 11.45 -7.31 -1.99
N LEU A 519 11.34 -7.00 -0.71
CA LEU A 519 11.17 -7.95 0.37
C LEU A 519 9.81 -7.75 1.01
N LEU A 520 9.04 -8.83 1.15
CA LEU A 520 7.85 -8.87 1.99
C LEU A 520 8.03 -9.97 3.03
N ALA A 521 8.18 -9.61 4.30
CA ALA A 521 8.47 -10.58 5.34
C ALA A 521 7.84 -10.21 6.67
N GLY A 522 7.75 -11.18 7.56
CA GLY A 522 7.44 -10.92 8.96
C GLY A 522 8.61 -10.22 9.66
N HIS A 523 8.29 -9.32 10.58
CA HIS A 523 9.26 -8.69 11.46
C HIS A 523 9.18 -9.27 12.89
N SER A 524 10.09 -8.85 13.76
CA SER A 524 9.98 -9.09 15.20
C SER A 524 9.65 -7.76 15.87
N ALA A 525 8.49 -7.68 16.49
CA ALA A 525 8.00 -6.45 17.09
C ALA A 525 8.59 -6.22 18.50
N THR A 526 8.88 -4.97 18.83
CA THR A 526 9.02 -4.56 20.23
C THR A 526 7.62 -4.54 20.86
N THR A 527 7.45 -5.30 21.95
CA THR A 527 6.14 -5.64 22.53
C THR A 527 5.25 -4.44 22.89
N CYS A 528 5.83 -3.34 23.36
CA CYS A 528 5.10 -2.12 23.69
C CYS A 528 6.05 -0.92 23.78
N ASP A 529 5.49 0.28 23.89
CA ASP A 529 6.23 1.52 24.12
C ASP A 529 6.61 1.65 25.60
N TYR A 530 7.90 1.91 25.88
CA TYR A 530 8.44 2.04 27.23
C TYR A 530 7.72 3.11 28.07
N ALA A 531 7.18 4.13 27.42
CA ALA A 531 6.49 5.24 28.07
C ALA A 531 5.06 4.87 28.49
N ARG A 532 4.52 3.74 28.01
CA ARG A 532 3.19 3.25 28.36
C ARG A 532 3.21 2.64 29.77
N ALA A 533 2.25 3.02 30.61
CA ALA A 533 2.07 2.42 31.93
C ALA A 533 1.98 0.89 31.82
N GLY A 534 2.83 0.18 32.58
CA GLY A 534 2.94 -1.28 32.55
C GLY A 534 3.98 -1.85 31.57
N CYS A 535 4.72 -1.01 30.83
CA CYS A 535 5.72 -1.43 29.84
C CYS A 535 7.15 -0.91 30.16
N GLY A 536 7.65 -1.07 31.38
CA GLY A 536 8.90 -0.38 31.78
C GLY A 536 10.19 -0.81 31.06
N SER A 537 10.24 -1.98 30.42
CA SER A 537 11.44 -2.53 29.76
C SER A 537 11.09 -3.61 28.72
N PRO A 538 10.41 -3.27 27.63
CA PRO A 538 10.09 -4.22 26.56
C PRO A 538 11.37 -4.70 25.86
N ASN A 539 11.37 -5.97 25.42
CA ASN A 539 12.47 -6.49 24.60
C ASN A 539 12.46 -5.84 23.22
N TYR A 540 13.63 -5.37 22.78
CA TYR A 540 13.80 -4.78 21.46
C TYR A 540 13.65 -5.83 20.35
N GLY A 541 12.82 -5.53 19.35
CA GLY A 541 12.56 -6.40 18.20
C GLY A 541 13.62 -6.37 17.09
N GLY A 542 14.53 -5.38 17.11
CA GLY A 542 15.60 -5.21 16.12
C GLY A 542 15.34 -4.15 15.04
N GLY A 543 14.11 -3.63 14.95
CA GLY A 543 13.74 -2.53 14.05
C GLY A 543 13.99 -2.80 12.56
N LEU A 544 13.93 -1.74 11.76
CA LEU A 544 14.17 -1.80 10.31
C LEU A 544 15.59 -2.30 9.99
N GLU A 545 16.58 -1.92 10.79
CA GLU A 545 17.99 -2.27 10.56
C GLU A 545 18.29 -3.77 10.71
N ASN A 546 17.36 -4.54 11.26
CA ASN A 546 17.41 -6.00 11.36
C ASN A 546 16.16 -6.68 10.75
N PHE A 547 15.39 -5.96 9.95
CA PHE A 547 14.26 -6.56 9.23
C PHE A 547 14.73 -7.67 8.27
N PRO A 548 15.69 -7.42 7.36
CA PRO A 548 16.51 -8.49 6.83
C PRO A 548 17.48 -8.98 7.90
N ARG A 549 17.49 -10.29 8.12
CA ARG A 549 18.27 -10.93 9.18
C ARG A 549 19.66 -11.33 8.67
N PHE A 550 20.59 -11.49 9.61
CA PHE A 550 21.97 -11.92 9.35
C PHE A 550 22.40 -12.96 10.39
N LEU A 551 23.34 -13.84 10.01
CA LEU A 551 23.86 -14.91 10.87
C LEU A 551 25.40 -14.97 10.91
N GLU A 552 26.07 -14.00 10.29
CA GLU A 552 27.52 -14.03 10.06
C GLU A 552 28.24 -12.94 10.84
N THR A 553 29.56 -13.04 10.83
CA THR A 553 30.43 -11.94 11.25
C THR A 553 30.67 -10.99 10.08
N TRP A 554 30.05 -9.82 10.11
CA TRP A 554 30.19 -8.80 9.07
C TRP A 554 31.26 -7.76 9.35
N GLY A 555 31.23 -7.11 10.52
CA GLY A 555 32.11 -5.99 10.82
C GLY A 555 32.16 -4.95 9.69
N ALA A 556 33.35 -4.79 9.09
CA ALA A 556 33.58 -3.85 7.99
C ALA A 556 33.11 -4.36 6.60
N SER A 557 32.65 -5.61 6.48
CA SER A 557 32.11 -6.14 5.22
C SER A 557 30.85 -5.37 4.82
N VAL A 558 30.78 -5.01 3.54
CA VAL A 558 29.67 -4.25 2.99
C VAL A 558 28.59 -5.18 2.48
N PHE A 559 27.36 -5.00 2.97
CA PHE A 559 26.17 -5.60 2.39
C PHE A 559 25.35 -4.53 1.65
N ARG A 560 25.17 -4.73 0.35
CA ARG A 560 24.42 -3.83 -0.53
C ARG A 560 23.02 -4.37 -0.74
N TYR A 561 22.03 -3.54 -0.47
CA TYR A 561 20.64 -3.86 -0.70
C TYR A 561 19.96 -2.73 -1.49
N THR A 562 19.25 -3.09 -2.55
CA THR A 562 18.42 -2.16 -3.31
C THR A 562 17.03 -2.76 -3.50
N GLY A 563 15.99 -2.11 -2.99
CA GLY A 563 14.64 -2.65 -3.09
C GLY A 563 13.62 -1.94 -2.22
N SER A 564 12.48 -2.60 -1.99
CA SER A 564 11.42 -2.17 -1.08
C SER A 564 11.35 -3.10 0.11
N LEU A 565 11.22 -2.57 1.32
CA LEU A 565 11.10 -3.35 2.56
C LEU A 565 9.67 -3.27 3.09
N VAL A 566 8.92 -4.37 3.01
CA VAL A 566 7.51 -4.41 3.39
C VAL A 566 7.30 -5.43 4.51
N SER A 567 6.79 -4.98 5.65
CA SER A 567 6.40 -5.82 6.78
C SER A 567 4.91 -5.75 6.98
N LEU A 568 4.20 -6.86 6.77
CA LEU A 568 2.74 -6.91 6.94
C LEU A 568 2.29 -7.67 8.19
N PHE A 569 3.22 -8.34 8.86
CA PHE A 569 2.92 -9.22 9.99
C PHE A 569 4.17 -9.44 10.84
N GLN A 570 4.00 -10.10 11.99
CA GLN A 570 5.09 -10.63 12.79
C GLN A 570 5.42 -12.07 12.36
N SER A 571 6.71 -12.42 12.30
CA SER A 571 7.15 -13.77 11.92
C SER A 571 6.52 -14.84 12.83
N ARG A 572 5.95 -15.89 12.24
CA ARG A 572 5.25 -16.99 12.91
C ARG A 572 6.12 -18.22 13.14
N TYR A 573 7.14 -18.42 12.31
CA TYR A 573 8.07 -19.55 12.44
C TYR A 573 9.42 -19.09 12.97
N SER A 574 9.93 -17.98 12.44
CA SER A 574 11.21 -17.41 12.82
C SER A 574 11.04 -16.42 13.98
N THR A 575 10.75 -16.93 15.18
CA THR A 575 10.29 -16.16 16.35
C THR A 575 11.39 -15.76 17.34
N GLY A 576 12.63 -16.20 17.11
CA GLY A 576 13.77 -15.91 17.96
C GLY A 576 13.99 -14.42 18.22
N LEU A 577 14.22 -14.07 19.50
CA LEU A 577 14.46 -12.69 19.93
C LEU A 577 15.76 -12.12 19.31
N TRP A 578 15.76 -10.82 19.04
CA TRP A 578 16.92 -10.13 18.46
C TRP A 578 18.19 -10.19 19.32
N ASN A 579 18.05 -10.43 20.63
CA ASN A 579 19.17 -10.59 21.55
C ASN A 579 19.19 -12.00 22.19
N ASN A 580 18.67 -13.03 21.49
CA ASN A 580 18.79 -14.39 21.98
C ASN A 580 20.28 -14.79 22.01
N THR A 581 20.84 -14.90 23.22
CA THR A 581 22.26 -15.24 23.48
C THR A 581 22.40 -16.66 24.03
N GLY A 582 21.65 -17.63 23.49
CA GLY A 582 21.84 -19.04 23.83
C GLY A 582 23.28 -19.48 23.56
N GLY A 583 24.02 -19.89 24.60
CA GLY A 583 25.39 -20.41 24.49
C GLY A 583 26.54 -19.39 24.62
N GLY A 584 26.29 -18.13 24.99
CA GLY A 584 27.35 -17.20 25.42
C GLY A 584 27.88 -16.19 24.39
N GLY A 585 27.07 -15.77 23.41
CA GLY A 585 27.42 -14.67 22.51
C GLY A 585 26.27 -14.24 21.59
N SER A 586 26.41 -13.07 20.94
CA SER A 586 25.59 -12.61 19.82
C SER A 586 25.52 -13.68 18.70
N TYR A 587 24.50 -13.67 17.84
CA TYR A 587 24.40 -14.60 16.70
C TYR A 587 24.88 -13.99 15.36
N TYR A 588 25.17 -12.69 15.36
CA TYR A 588 25.72 -11.93 14.23
C TYR A 588 26.37 -10.65 14.76
N ASP A 589 27.17 -9.98 13.92
CA ASP A 589 27.42 -8.54 14.02
C ASP A 589 27.03 -7.85 12.71
N ALA A 590 26.63 -6.59 12.81
CA ALA A 590 25.98 -5.90 11.70
C ALA A 590 26.97 -5.54 10.57
N PRO A 591 26.58 -5.65 9.29
CA PRO A 591 27.40 -5.17 8.19
C PRO A 591 27.45 -3.65 8.11
N THR A 592 28.41 -3.17 7.32
CA THR A 592 28.30 -1.85 6.69
C THR A 592 27.14 -1.91 5.70
N ARG A 593 25.98 -1.35 6.09
CA ARG A 593 24.74 -1.37 5.30
C ARG A 593 24.78 -0.28 4.22
N GLN A 594 24.73 -0.68 2.97
CA GLN A 594 24.47 0.21 1.83
C GLN A 594 23.08 -0.10 1.29
N TRP A 595 22.07 0.38 2.00
CA TRP A 595 20.67 0.12 1.70
C TRP A 595 20.05 1.29 0.95
N SER A 596 19.34 0.99 -0.12
CA SER A 596 18.69 1.99 -0.95
C SER A 596 17.35 1.49 -1.47
N PHE A 597 16.49 2.44 -1.83
CA PHE A 597 15.24 2.13 -2.51
C PHE A 597 15.50 1.91 -4.01
N ASP A 598 14.89 0.88 -4.59
CA ASP A 598 14.92 0.68 -6.05
C ASP A 598 13.96 1.68 -6.72
N VAL A 599 14.53 2.73 -7.32
CA VAL A 599 13.76 3.78 -8.00
C VAL A 599 12.93 3.27 -9.17
N ASN A 600 13.26 2.09 -9.73
CA ASN A 600 12.45 1.48 -10.78
C ASN A 600 11.06 1.08 -10.28
N PHE A 601 10.90 0.78 -8.98
CA PHE A 601 9.60 0.41 -8.41
C PHE A 601 8.62 1.58 -8.32
N ARG A 602 9.02 2.81 -8.68
CA ARG A 602 8.07 3.91 -8.89
C ARG A 602 7.21 3.74 -10.13
N PHE A 603 7.63 2.88 -11.07
CA PHE A 603 6.93 2.70 -12.34
C PHE A 603 6.12 1.39 -12.31
N PRO A 604 4.80 1.43 -12.52
CA PRO A 604 3.94 0.24 -12.45
C PRO A 604 4.39 -0.94 -13.33
N GLU A 605 4.94 -0.66 -14.51
CA GLU A 605 5.43 -1.66 -15.46
C GLU A 605 6.78 -2.31 -15.07
N ARG A 606 7.41 -1.78 -14.01
CA ARG A 606 8.69 -2.26 -13.46
C ARG A 606 8.54 -2.88 -12.07
N LEU A 607 7.32 -3.05 -11.61
CA LEU A 607 7.01 -3.72 -10.35
C LEU A 607 7.21 -5.25 -10.47
N PRO A 608 7.68 -5.92 -9.41
CA PRO A 608 7.75 -7.38 -9.36
C PRO A 608 6.39 -8.04 -9.66
N PRO A 609 6.36 -9.22 -10.32
CA PRO A 609 5.11 -9.93 -10.56
C PRO A 609 4.36 -10.24 -9.27
N GLY A 610 3.06 -9.96 -9.24
CA GLY A 610 2.23 -10.17 -8.05
C GLY A 610 2.49 -9.18 -6.92
N THR A 611 3.06 -8.01 -7.22
CA THR A 611 3.18 -6.90 -6.25
C THR A 611 1.83 -6.67 -5.57
N PRO A 612 1.74 -6.75 -4.24
CA PRO A 612 0.49 -6.49 -3.53
C PRO A 612 0.15 -4.99 -3.60
N SER A 613 -1.14 -4.70 -3.54
CA SER A 613 -1.65 -3.33 -3.50
C SER A 613 -2.48 -3.12 -2.24
N VAL A 614 -2.44 -1.91 -1.72
CA VAL A 614 -3.24 -1.45 -0.58
C VAL A 614 -4.12 -0.30 -1.02
N GLY A 615 -5.38 -0.23 -0.57
CA GLY A 615 -6.32 0.75 -1.13
C GLY A 615 -6.88 1.78 -0.15
N THR A 616 -7.53 2.79 -0.75
CA THR A 616 -8.23 3.90 -0.09
C THR A 616 -9.35 4.49 -0.98
N VAL A 617 -10.42 4.95 -0.32
CA VAL A 617 -11.50 5.89 -0.74
C VAL A 617 -11.06 7.26 -1.23
N LEU A 618 -11.26 7.67 -2.49
CA LEU A 618 -11.30 9.10 -2.84
C LEU A 618 -12.49 9.45 -3.74
N GLN A 619 -13.32 10.40 -3.27
CA GLN A 619 -14.35 11.05 -4.09
C GLN A 619 -13.69 11.91 -5.17
N THR A 620 -14.16 11.83 -6.42
CA THR A 620 -13.50 12.54 -7.52
C THR A 620 -14.36 13.54 -8.28
N ALA A 621 -15.68 13.35 -8.33
CA ALA A 621 -16.60 14.34 -8.91
C ALA A 621 -18.03 14.14 -8.42
N PHE A 622 -18.77 15.24 -8.30
CA PHE A 622 -20.21 15.27 -8.12
C PHE A 622 -20.86 15.96 -9.33
N ARG A 623 -21.90 15.36 -9.92
CA ARG A 623 -22.61 15.89 -11.08
C ARG A 623 -24.13 15.80 -10.87
N PRO A 624 -24.83 16.92 -10.64
CA PRO A 624 -26.29 16.93 -10.72
C PRO A 624 -26.72 16.79 -12.18
N LEU A 625 -27.65 15.87 -12.48
CA LEU A 625 -28.29 15.73 -13.78
C LEU A 625 -29.70 16.31 -13.66
N TYR A 626 -29.88 17.49 -14.26
CA TYR A 626 -31.16 18.20 -14.31
C TYR A 626 -32.09 17.65 -15.38
#